data_AF-A0AA88E6K9-F1
#
_entry.id   AF-A0AA88E6K9-F1
#
_cell.length_a   1.000
_cell.length_b   1.000
_cell.length_c   1.000
_cell.angle_alpha   90.00
_cell.angle_beta   90.00
_cell.angle_gamma   90.00
#
_symmetry.space_group_name_H-M   'P 1'
#
loop_
_entity.id
_entity.type
_entity.pdbx_description
1 polymer ?
#
loop_
_entity_poly.entity_id
_entity_poly.type
_entity_poly.pdbx_seq_one_letter_code
_entity_poly.pdbx_strand_id
1 'polypeptide(L)'
;MLEEYRSKADHYLCACLNKNNMTNVRRTPGGLLYTRQWNSMQLVSNAVFLLTVFSDHLMATNRMALDCSIGHVGPQEIFSFAKSQIDYILGSNPTAVSYLVGYGQSYLKRSTIEEHLLNHTRGKGIYRVHAGI
;
A
#
# COMPACT_ATOMS: atom_id res chain seq x y z
N MET A 1 -2.87 -5.98 27.76
CA MET A 1 -2.03 -6.55 26.68
C MET A 1 -2.83 -6.72 25.38
N LEU A 2 -3.88 -7.54 25.33
CA LEU A 2 -4.68 -7.73 24.10
C LEU A 2 -5.34 -6.44 23.58
N GLU A 3 -5.87 -5.61 24.49
CA GLU A 3 -6.49 -4.33 24.15
C GLU A 3 -5.52 -3.34 23.52
N GLU A 4 -4.25 -3.36 23.93
CA GLU A 4 -3.21 -2.50 23.37
C GLU A 4 -2.87 -2.91 21.93
N TYR A 5 -2.76 -4.21 21.65
CA TYR A 5 -2.58 -4.72 20.30
C TYR A 5 -3.76 -4.36 19.41
N ARG A 6 -4.99 -4.51 19.91
CA ARG A 6 -6.20 -4.10 19.19
C ARG A 6 -6.20 -2.60 18.89
N SER A 7 -5.90 -1.76 19.87
CA SER A 7 -5.84 -0.31 19.68
C SER A 7 -4.80 0.09 18.62
N LYS A 8 -3.61 -0.53 18.63
CA LYS A 8 -2.58 -0.30 17.61
C LYS A 8 -3.02 -0.76 16.22
N ALA A 9 -3.70 -1.91 16.13
CA ALA A 9 -4.25 -2.43 14.88
C ALA A 9 -5.33 -1.50 14.33
N ASP A 10 -6.32 -1.12 15.15
CA ASP A 10 -7.39 -0.20 14.78
C ASP A 10 -6.81 1.14 14.31
N HIS A 11 -5.84 1.70 15.04
CA HIS A 11 -5.15 2.93 14.65
C HIS A 11 -4.46 2.81 13.29
N TYR A 12 -3.75 1.70 13.04
CA TYR A 12 -3.07 1.48 11.76
C TYR A 12 -4.05 1.33 10.59
N LEU A 13 -5.14 0.57 10.77
CA LEU A 13 -6.18 0.42 9.75
C LEU A 13 -6.86 1.77 9.45
N CYS A 14 -7.20 2.55 10.48
CA CYS A 14 -7.71 3.90 10.32
C CYS A 14 -6.71 4.83 9.60
N ALA A 15 -5.41 4.71 9.87
CA ALA A 15 -4.36 5.46 9.16
C ALA A 15 -4.33 5.09 7.67
N CYS A 16 -4.46 3.80 7.34
CA CYS A 16 -4.56 3.30 5.98
C CYS A 16 -5.81 3.78 5.25
N LEU A 17 -6.88 4.13 5.97
CA LEU A 17 -8.15 4.64 5.42
C LEU A 17 -8.24 6.17 5.39
N ASN A 18 -7.19 6.87 5.86
CA ASN A 18 -7.19 8.32 6.01
C ASN A 18 -8.21 8.86 7.04
N LYS A 19 -8.46 8.09 8.10
CA LYS A 19 -9.51 8.36 9.10
C LYS A 19 -8.95 8.66 10.50
N ASN A 20 -7.64 8.90 10.62
CA ASN A 20 -7.03 9.39 11.86
C ASN A 20 -6.92 10.92 11.88
N ASN A 21 -7.02 11.51 13.07
CA ASN A 21 -6.83 12.96 13.29
C ASN A 21 -5.35 13.38 13.31
N MET A 22 -4.45 12.46 13.64
CA MET A 22 -3.02 12.74 13.74
C MET A 22 -2.26 12.31 12.49
N THR A 23 -1.92 11.03 12.42
CA THR A 23 -1.05 10.47 11.39
C THR A 23 -1.81 9.46 10.55
N ASN A 24 -1.83 9.71 9.25
CA ASN A 24 -2.35 8.79 8.24
C ASN A 24 -1.20 8.26 7.38
N VAL A 25 -1.40 7.10 6.76
CA VAL A 25 -0.43 6.58 5.79
C VAL A 25 -0.41 7.51 4.59
N ARG A 26 0.79 7.95 4.18
CA ARG A 26 0.95 8.84 3.02
C ARG A 26 0.53 8.10 1.75
N ARG A 27 0.16 8.85 0.71
CA ARG A 27 -0.25 8.31 -0.58
C ARG A 27 0.50 8.98 -1.72
N THR A 28 0.63 8.27 -2.83
CA THR A 28 1.02 8.88 -4.10
C THR A 28 -0.09 9.83 -4.57
N PRO A 29 0.19 10.78 -5.49
CA PRO A 29 -0.86 11.60 -6.09
C PRO A 29 -1.98 10.78 -6.76
N GLY A 30 -1.67 9.56 -7.20
CA GLY A 30 -2.66 8.63 -7.76
C GLY A 30 -3.45 7.82 -6.73
N GLY A 31 -3.18 7.97 -5.43
CA GLY A 31 -3.95 7.33 -4.36
C GLY A 31 -3.41 5.99 -3.84
N LEU A 32 -2.26 5.52 -4.32
CA LEU A 32 -1.60 4.33 -3.77
C LEU A 32 -1.00 4.63 -2.39
N LEU A 33 -1.20 3.75 -1.41
CA LEU A 33 -0.49 3.82 -0.13
C LEU A 33 1.02 3.84 -0.34
N TYR A 34 1.71 4.75 0.34
CA TYR A 34 3.13 4.99 0.16
C TYR A 34 3.76 5.39 1.49
N THR A 35 4.42 4.46 2.16
CA THR A 35 5.06 4.72 3.46
C THR A 35 6.52 5.14 3.30
N ARG A 36 7.24 4.52 2.37
CA ARG A 36 8.66 4.77 2.09
C ARG A 36 9.01 4.36 0.66
N GLN A 37 10.07 4.96 0.13
CA GLN A 37 10.57 4.69 -1.23
C GLN A 37 10.94 3.22 -1.45
N TRP A 38 11.53 2.57 -0.45
CA TRP A 38 11.97 1.18 -0.55
C TRP A 38 10.91 0.22 -0.05
N ASN A 39 10.67 -0.87 -0.79
CA ASN A 39 9.69 -1.89 -0.42
C ASN A 39 8.25 -1.35 -0.29
N SER A 40 7.92 -0.29 -1.03
CA SER A 40 6.57 0.30 -0.99
C SER A 40 5.51 -0.73 -1.37
N MET A 41 5.76 -1.54 -2.40
CA MET A 41 4.79 -2.56 -2.84
C MET A 41 4.56 -3.64 -1.78
N GLN A 42 5.62 -4.11 -1.11
CA GLN A 42 5.48 -5.06 -0.01
C GLN A 42 4.64 -4.47 1.14
N LEU A 43 4.83 -3.20 1.46
CA LEU A 43 4.07 -2.52 2.51
C LEU A 43 2.60 -2.29 2.11
N VAL A 44 2.34 -1.97 0.84
CA VAL A 44 0.97 -1.89 0.31
C VAL A 44 0.31 -3.25 0.39
N SER A 45 0.96 -4.32 -0.08
CA SER A 45 0.40 -5.68 -0.06
C SER A 45 0.06 -6.13 1.37
N ASN A 46 0.92 -5.85 2.34
CA ASN A 46 0.65 -6.16 3.75
C ASN A 46 -0.54 -5.36 4.29
N ALA A 47 -0.64 -4.06 3.97
CA ALA A 47 -1.76 -3.23 4.41
C ALA A 47 -3.08 -3.72 3.80
N VAL A 48 -3.08 -4.03 2.50
CA VAL A 48 -4.24 -4.58 1.79
C VAL A 48 -4.68 -5.89 2.41
N PHE A 49 -3.75 -6.82 2.64
CA PHE A 49 -4.05 -8.09 3.29
C PHE A 49 -4.72 -7.90 4.65
N LEU A 50 -4.18 -7.02 5.50
CA LEU A 50 -4.75 -6.71 6.81
C LEU A 50 -6.14 -6.09 6.71
N LEU A 51 -6.35 -5.14 5.80
CA LEU A 51 -7.65 -4.50 5.57
C LEU A 51 -8.70 -5.52 5.11
N THR A 52 -8.35 -6.42 4.19
CA THR A 52 -9.25 -7.49 3.73
C THR A 52 -9.63 -8.42 4.88
N VAL A 53 -8.64 -8.95 5.61
CA VAL A 53 -8.89 -9.85 6.75
C VAL A 53 -9.73 -9.15 7.83
N PHE A 54 -9.49 -7.86 8.06
CA PHE A 54 -10.25 -7.11 9.06
C PHE A 54 -11.69 -6.85 8.63
N SER A 55 -11.92 -6.55 7.35
CA SER A 55 -13.28 -6.45 6.80
C SER A 55 -14.06 -7.75 7.02
N ASP A 56 -13.47 -8.89 6.67
CA ASP A 56 -14.07 -10.21 6.89
C ASP A 56 -14.33 -10.45 8.38
N HIS A 57 -13.40 -10.05 9.25
CA HIS A 57 -13.56 -10.18 10.70
C HIS A 57 -14.74 -9.36 11.24
N LEU A 58 -14.92 -8.12 10.80
CA LEU A 58 -16.07 -7.30 11.20
C LEU A 58 -17.39 -7.95 10.77
N MET A 59 -17.45 -8.47 9.55
CA MET A 59 -18.62 -9.18 9.04
C MET A 59 -18.90 -10.45 9.87
N ALA A 60 -17.88 -11.28 10.10
CA ALA A 60 -18.01 -12.53 10.85
C ALA A 60 -18.41 -12.33 12.32
N THR A 61 -18.09 -11.16 12.89
CA THR A 61 -18.42 -10.82 14.29
C THR A 61 -19.64 -9.91 14.42
N ASN A 62 -20.39 -9.65 13.33
CA ASN A 62 -21.52 -8.72 13.28
C ASN A 62 -21.19 -7.31 13.82
N ARG A 63 -19.93 -6.88 13.71
CA ARG A 63 -19.53 -5.50 14.03
C ARG A 63 -19.82 -4.61 12.85
N MET A 64 -20.59 -3.55 13.08
CA MET A 64 -21.07 -2.66 12.01
C MET A 64 -19.98 -1.77 11.40
N ALA A 65 -18.95 -1.42 12.17
CA ALA A 65 -17.87 -0.56 11.70
C ALA A 65 -16.58 -0.68 12.52
N LEU A 66 -15.49 -0.20 11.91
CA LEU A 66 -14.27 0.25 12.59
C LEU A 66 -14.47 1.69 13.08
N ASP A 67 -14.19 1.92 14.36
CA ASP A 67 -14.25 3.24 14.98
C ASP A 67 -12.90 3.95 14.80
N CYS A 68 -12.89 5.03 14.02
CA CYS A 68 -11.72 5.87 13.80
C CYS A 68 -11.93 7.26 14.42
N SER A 69 -10.84 8.02 14.58
CA SER A 69 -10.97 9.39 15.12
C SER A 69 -11.78 10.31 14.21
N ILE A 70 -11.80 10.06 12.91
CA ILE A 70 -12.58 10.81 11.91
C ILE A 70 -13.65 9.88 11.31
N GLY A 71 -14.67 9.59 12.11
CA GLY A 71 -15.86 8.84 11.70
C GLY A 71 -15.69 7.32 11.75
N HIS A 72 -16.67 6.62 11.20
CA HIS A 72 -16.76 5.16 11.21
C HIS A 72 -16.62 4.63 9.79
N VAL A 73 -15.99 3.46 9.65
CA VAL A 73 -15.79 2.81 8.34
C VAL A 73 -16.39 1.40 8.39
N GLY A 74 -17.38 1.15 7.54
CA GLY A 74 -18.03 -0.16 7.45
C GLY A 74 -17.17 -1.21 6.75
N PRO A 75 -17.42 -2.51 6.97
CA PRO A 75 -16.64 -3.59 6.36
C PRO A 75 -16.56 -3.50 4.83
N GLN A 76 -17.68 -3.18 4.17
CA GLN A 76 -17.72 -3.04 2.72
C GLN A 76 -16.83 -1.88 2.22
N GLU A 77 -16.77 -0.77 2.94
CA GLU A 77 -15.92 0.38 2.59
C GLU A 77 -14.44 0.02 2.77
N ILE A 78 -14.09 -0.70 3.85
CA ILE A 78 -12.74 -1.22 4.08
C ILE A 78 -12.31 -2.14 2.93
N PHE A 79 -13.17 -3.08 2.53
CA PHE A 79 -12.90 -4.02 1.45
C PHE A 79 -12.77 -3.31 0.09
N SER A 80 -13.66 -2.37 -0.22
CA SER A 80 -13.59 -1.57 -1.43
C SER A 80 -12.29 -0.76 -1.52
N PHE A 81 -11.83 -0.20 -0.41
CA PHE A 81 -10.53 0.46 -0.37
C PHE A 81 -9.38 -0.53 -0.62
N ALA A 82 -9.37 -1.69 0.06
CA ALA A 82 -8.35 -2.72 -0.17
C ALA A 82 -8.31 -3.16 -1.64
N LYS A 83 -9.47 -3.38 -2.26
CA LYS A 83 -9.60 -3.69 -3.68
C LYS A 83 -9.01 -2.59 -4.56
N SER A 84 -9.27 -1.32 -4.27
CA SER A 84 -8.71 -0.20 -5.05
C SER A 84 -7.18 -0.19 -5.09
N GLN A 85 -6.52 -0.62 -4.00
CA GLN A 85 -5.07 -0.71 -3.94
C GLN A 85 -4.54 -1.88 -4.78
N ILE A 86 -5.26 -3.01 -4.81
CA ILE A 86 -4.96 -4.14 -5.70
C ILE A 86 -5.15 -3.71 -7.15
N ASP A 87 -6.28 -3.08 -7.49
CA ASP A 87 -6.56 -2.59 -8.83
C ASP A 87 -5.44 -1.63 -9.29
N TYR A 88 -4.99 -0.73 -8.41
CA TYR A 88 -3.85 0.16 -8.69
C TYR A 88 -2.56 -0.62 -9.00
N ILE A 89 -2.22 -1.62 -8.19
CA ILE A 89 -1.06 -2.50 -8.40
C ILE A 89 -1.17 -3.22 -9.74
N LEU A 90 -2.37 -3.63 -10.14
CA LEU A 90 -2.62 -4.39 -11.37
C LEU A 90 -2.77 -3.52 -12.63
N GLY A 91 -2.76 -2.19 -12.49
CA GLY A 91 -2.72 -1.27 -13.63
C GLY A 91 -3.76 -0.16 -13.63
N SER A 92 -4.70 -0.11 -12.68
CA SER A 92 -5.61 1.02 -12.50
C SER A 92 -4.90 2.20 -11.81
N ASN A 93 -3.83 2.67 -12.45
CA ASN A 93 -2.99 3.77 -12.01
C ASN A 93 -2.75 4.75 -13.16
N PRO A 94 -2.26 5.99 -12.90
CA PRO A 94 -2.11 7.02 -13.94
C PRO A 94 -1.22 6.61 -15.13
N THR A 95 -0.36 5.61 -14.95
CA THR A 95 0.52 5.10 -16.01
C THR A 95 -0.05 3.91 -16.77
N ALA A 96 -1.17 3.33 -16.34
CA ALA A 96 -1.76 2.11 -16.89
C ALA A 96 -0.76 0.92 -16.98
N VAL A 97 0.19 0.84 -16.03
CA VAL A 97 1.22 -0.20 -15.98
C VAL A 97 1.01 -1.06 -14.75
N SER A 98 0.94 -2.38 -14.92
CA SER A 98 0.94 -3.33 -13.81
C SER A 98 2.30 -3.35 -13.11
N TYR A 99 2.27 -3.28 -11.79
CA TYR A 99 3.45 -3.51 -10.95
C TYR A 99 3.70 -5.00 -10.68
N LEU A 100 2.77 -5.87 -11.09
CA LEU A 100 2.95 -7.32 -11.10
C LEU A 100 3.53 -7.77 -12.45
N VAL A 101 4.76 -8.28 -12.41
CA VAL A 101 5.49 -8.75 -13.60
C VAL A 101 4.72 -9.88 -14.28
N GLY A 102 4.52 -9.76 -15.60
CA GLY A 102 3.82 -10.76 -16.41
C GLY A 102 2.30 -10.63 -16.41
N TYR A 103 1.73 -9.62 -15.73
CA TYR A 103 0.29 -9.41 -15.67
C TYR A 103 -0.15 -8.15 -16.44
N GLY A 104 -1.24 -8.25 -17.19
CA GLY A 104 -1.83 -7.12 -17.93
C GLY A 104 -1.14 -6.80 -19.26
N GLN A 105 -1.68 -5.81 -19.97
CA GLN A 105 -1.17 -5.40 -21.30
C GLN A 105 0.22 -4.75 -21.23
N SER A 106 0.54 -4.12 -20.10
CA SER A 106 1.84 -3.53 -19.80
C SER A 106 2.20 -3.77 -18.34
N TYR A 107 3.44 -4.17 -18.07
CA TYR A 107 3.94 -4.41 -16.72
C TYR A 107 5.40 -3.97 -16.56
N LEU A 108 5.84 -3.76 -15.32
CA LEU A 108 7.22 -3.42 -15.01
C LEU A 108 8.18 -4.51 -15.51
N LYS A 109 9.11 -4.14 -16.37
CA LYS A 109 10.15 -5.04 -16.88
C LYS A 109 11.41 -4.95 -16.01
N ARG A 110 12.20 -6.02 -16.01
CA ARG A 110 13.49 -6.08 -15.30
C ARG A 110 14.39 -4.90 -15.65
N SER A 111 14.45 -4.50 -16.91
CA SER A 111 15.22 -3.32 -17.35
C SER A 111 14.78 -2.03 -16.66
N THR A 112 13.47 -1.83 -16.46
CA THR A 112 12.92 -0.67 -15.75
C THR A 112 13.22 -0.72 -14.25
N ILE A 113 13.16 -1.91 -13.64
CA ILE A 113 13.50 -2.11 -12.23
C ILE A 113 15.00 -1.83 -12.03
N GLU A 114 15.86 -2.38 -12.89
CA GLU A 114 17.30 -2.15 -12.86
C GLU A 114 17.65 -0.68 -13.12
N GLU A 115 17.00 0.00 -14.06
CA GLU A 115 17.17 1.43 -14.30
C GLU A 115 16.74 2.27 -13.08
N HIS A 116 15.63 1.93 -12.43
CA HIS A 116 15.18 2.61 -11.21
C HIS A 116 16.17 2.40 -10.05
N LEU A 117 16.69 1.17 -9.89
CA LEU A 117 17.73 0.86 -8.91
C LEU A 117 19.03 1.61 -9.22
N LEU A 118 19.46 1.64 -10.49
CA LEU A 118 20.66 2.33 -10.95
C LEU A 118 20.58 3.85 -10.72
N ASN A 119 19.45 4.47 -11.08
CA ASN A 119 19.18 5.88 -10.82
C ASN A 119 19.20 6.20 -9.32
N HIS A 120 18.67 5.29 -8.51
CA HIS A 120 18.71 5.42 -7.05
C HIS A 120 20.13 5.30 -6.48
N THR A 121 20.96 4.38 -6.99
CA THR A 121 22.39 4.29 -6.60
C THR A 121 23.21 5.47 -7.11
N ARG A 122 22.92 6.00 -8.29
CA ARG A 122 23.56 7.21 -8.84
C ARG A 122 23.26 8.44 -7.98
N GLY A 123 22.01 8.62 -7.56
CA GLY A 123 21.61 9.70 -6.64
C GLY A 123 22.22 9.59 -5.23
N LYS A 124 22.77 8.43 -4.87
CA LYS A 124 23.47 8.21 -3.59
C LYS A 124 25.00 8.18 -3.70
N GLY A 125 25.58 8.31 -4.89
CA GLY A 125 27.03 8.35 -5.08
C GLY A 125 27.78 7.06 -4.70
N ILE A 126 27.12 5.90 -4.61
CA ILE A 126 27.71 4.72 -3.95
C ILE A 126 28.54 3.82 -4.89
N TYR A 127 28.37 3.87 -6.22
CA TYR A 127 29.30 3.14 -7.11
C TYR A 127 29.52 3.87 -8.44
N ARG A 128 30.73 4.39 -8.64
CA ARG A 128 31.35 4.46 -9.98
C ARG A 128 31.75 3.03 -10.33
N VAL A 129 30.85 2.25 -10.92
CA VAL A 129 31.32 1.06 -11.66
C VAL A 129 31.93 1.61 -12.94
N HIS A 130 33.26 1.54 -13.01
CA HIS A 130 33.98 1.72 -14.26
C HIS A 130 33.43 0.72 -15.27
N ALA A 131 32.66 1.20 -16.24
CA ALA A 131 32.50 0.51 -17.50
C ALA A 131 33.83 0.71 -18.25
N GLY A 132 34.64 -0.34 -18.30
CA GLY A 132 35.94 -0.32 -18.94
C GLY A 132 36.37 -1.73 -19.32
N ILE A 133 36.25 -1.99 -20.64
CA ILE A 133 36.71 -3.14 -21.44
C ILE A 133 35.72 -4.30 -21.49
#